data_AF-A0A959HZA4-F1
#
_entry.id   AF-A0A959HZA4-F1
#
_cell.length_a   1.000
_cell.length_b   1.000
_cell.length_c   1.000
_cell.angle_alpha   90.00
_cell.angle_beta   90.00
_cell.angle_gamma   90.00
#
_symmetry.space_group_name_H-M   'P 1'
#
loop_
_entity.id
_entity.type
_entity.pdbx_description
1 polymer ?
#
loop_
_entity_poly.entity_id
_entity_poly.type
_entity_poly.pdbx_seq_one_letter_code
_entity_poly.pdbx_strand_id
1 'polypeptide(L)'
;ALVAGFLAYRSIRQLKATDETERVYAPPADATPTEQAAYYRRFMYIGLAAFPLLTLITVWDLNGLESGAVESVSVWAPIGFLYEQFGYWAAVGSIPLLGLVVVYGLYRKSRSVGMQG
;
A
#
# COMPACT_ATOMS: atom_id res chain seq x y z
N ALA A 1 4.55 9.62 -17.97
CA ALA A 1 5.15 8.29 -17.73
C ALA A 1 6.60 8.36 -17.21
N LEU A 2 7.56 8.94 -17.93
CA LEU A 2 8.98 8.96 -17.53
C LEU A 2 9.27 9.70 -16.21
N VAL A 3 8.59 10.83 -15.95
CA VAL A 3 8.76 11.61 -14.71
C VAL A 3 8.27 10.83 -13.48
N ALA A 4 7.11 10.18 -13.57
CA ALA A 4 6.59 9.34 -12.49
C ALA A 4 7.50 8.13 -12.21
N GLY A 5 8.04 7.49 -13.26
CA GLY A 5 9.03 6.43 -13.12
C GLY A 5 10.33 6.89 -12.45
N PHE A 6 10.83 8.08 -12.81
CA PHE A 6 12.00 8.69 -12.18
C PHE A 6 11.76 9.04 -10.70
N LEU A 7 10.60 9.60 -10.37
CA LEU A 7 10.23 9.90 -8.99
C LEU A 7 10.07 8.63 -8.15
N ALA A 8 9.42 7.59 -8.70
CA ALA A 8 9.32 6.29 -8.04
C ALA A 8 10.72 5.67 -7.79
N TYR A 9 11.61 5.71 -8.78
CA TYR A 9 12.99 5.25 -8.65
C TYR A 9 13.75 6.04 -7.56
N ARG A 10 13.62 7.37 -7.54
CA ARG A 10 14.27 8.22 -6.54
C ARG A 10 13.76 7.91 -5.13
N SER A 11 12.45 7.76 -4.95
CA SER A 11 11.87 7.42 -3.65
C SER A 11 12.36 6.05 -3.15
N ILE A 12 12.41 5.04 -4.03
CA ILE A 12 12.96 3.71 -3.67
C ILE A 12 14.44 3.81 -3.30
N ARG A 13 15.22 4.63 -4.00
CA ARG A 13 16.64 4.86 -3.67
C ARG A 13 16.82 5.55 -2.33
N GLN A 14 15.95 6.51 -1.99
CA GLN A 14 15.96 7.19 -0.70
C GLN A 14 15.57 6.25 0.46
N LEU A 15 14.58 5.37 0.26
CA LEU A 15 14.22 4.34 1.24
C LEU A 15 15.39 3.40 1.58
N LYS A 16 16.24 3.09 0.59
CA LYS A 16 17.45 2.28 0.81
C LYS A 16 18.55 3.03 1.56
N ALA A 17 18.53 4.36 1.52
CA ALA A 17 19.54 5.22 2.13
C ALA A 17 19.12 5.76 3.51
N THR A 18 17.89 5.49 3.94
CA THR A 18 17.38 5.92 5.25
C THR A 18 18.01 5.06 6.35
N ASP A 19 18.61 5.73 7.34
CA ASP A 19 19.25 5.08 8.49
C ASP A 19 18.24 4.25 9.30
N GLU A 20 18.69 3.18 9.95
CA GLU A 20 17.78 2.26 10.65
C GLU A 20 17.09 2.93 11.84
N THR A 21 17.73 3.96 12.42
CA THR A 21 17.19 4.76 13.53
C THR A 21 16.04 5.69 13.13
N GLU A 22 15.90 6.01 11.84
CA GLU A 22 14.82 6.86 11.31
C GLU A 22 13.58 6.06 10.86
N ARG A 23 13.61 4.72 10.95
CA ARG A 23 12.49 3.86 10.55
C ARG A 23 11.38 3.85 11.62
N VAL A 24 10.47 4.83 11.54
CA VAL A 24 9.31 4.98 12.44
C VAL A 24 8.40 3.73 12.49
N TYR A 25 8.39 2.91 11.43
CA TYR A 25 7.51 1.74 11.27
C TYR A 25 8.26 0.44 10.96
N ALA A 26 9.50 0.28 11.43
CA ALA A 26 10.18 -1.01 11.43
C ALA A 26 10.05 -1.67 12.81
N PRO A 27 10.08 -3.01 12.92
CA PRO A 27 10.36 -3.62 14.21
C PRO A 27 11.70 -3.08 14.75
N PRO A 28 11.86 -2.96 16.08
CA PRO A 28 13.13 -2.56 16.70
C PRO A 28 14.29 -3.38 16.13
N ALA A 29 15.45 -2.75 15.92
CA ALA A 29 16.62 -3.43 15.36
C ALA A 29 17.11 -4.59 16.24
N ASP A 30 16.80 -4.54 17.53
CA ASP A 30 17.08 -5.54 18.56
C ASP A 30 15.94 -6.54 18.81
N ALA A 31 14.83 -6.45 18.07
CA ALA A 31 13.68 -7.33 18.25
C ALA A 31 14.03 -8.79 17.90
N THR A 32 13.58 -9.71 18.75
CA THR A 32 13.75 -11.15 18.51
C THR A 32 13.01 -11.60 17.23
N PRO A 33 13.44 -12.70 16.58
CA PRO A 33 12.76 -13.18 15.37
C PRO A 33 11.26 -13.44 15.57
N THR A 34 10.87 -13.86 16.77
CA THR A 34 9.46 -14.10 17.14
C THR A 34 8.65 -12.81 17.20
N GLU A 35 9.21 -11.73 17.78
CA GLU A 35 8.59 -10.41 17.84
C GLU A 35 8.48 -9.77 16.45
N GLN A 36 9.52 -9.88 15.63
CA GLN A 36 9.49 -9.42 14.24
C GLN A 36 8.43 -10.17 13.43
N ALA A 37 8.31 -11.49 13.59
CA ALA A 37 7.28 -12.27 12.91
C ALA A 37 5.87 -11.86 13.34
N ALA A 38 5.65 -11.58 14.64
CA ALA A 38 4.39 -11.09 15.17
C ALA A 38 4.04 -9.68 14.64
N TYR A 39 5.02 -8.80 14.52
CA TYR A 39 4.87 -7.48 13.91
C TYR A 39 4.30 -7.59 12.49
N TYR A 40 4.95 -8.38 11.61
CA TYR A 40 4.47 -8.55 10.23
C TYR A 40 3.07 -9.17 10.14
N ARG A 41 2.71 -10.08 11.05
CA ARG A 41 1.35 -10.64 11.11
C ARG A 41 0.30 -9.59 11.47
N ARG A 42 0.58 -8.72 12.44
CA ARG A 42 -0.34 -7.62 12.81
C ARG A 42 -0.61 -6.71 11.61
N PHE A 43 0.44 -6.28 10.91
CA PHE A 43 0.30 -5.46 9.70
C PHE A 43 -0.40 -6.20 8.55
N MET A 44 -0.20 -7.51 8.44
CA MET A 44 -0.93 -8.32 7.47
C MET A 44 -2.45 -8.29 7.73
N TYR A 45 -2.88 -8.44 8.99
CA TYR A 45 -4.30 -8.34 9.35
C TYR A 45 -4.87 -6.95 9.14
N ILE A 46 -4.10 -5.90 9.48
CA ILE A 46 -4.48 -4.52 9.17
C ILE A 46 -4.67 -4.34 7.66
N GLY A 47 -3.73 -4.84 6.85
CA GLY A 47 -3.83 -4.81 5.39
C GLY A 47 -5.09 -5.51 4.87
N LEU A 48 -5.38 -6.72 5.38
CA LEU A 48 -6.58 -7.48 5.01
C LEU A 48 -7.89 -6.72 5.27
N ALA A 49 -7.95 -5.85 6.29
CA ALA A 49 -9.12 -5.01 6.55
C ALA A 49 -9.07 -3.67 5.79
N ALA A 50 -7.90 -3.04 5.73
CA ALA A 50 -7.73 -1.70 5.17
C ALA A 50 -7.93 -1.65 3.66
N PHE A 51 -7.42 -2.64 2.90
CA PHE A 51 -7.55 -2.62 1.43
C PHE A 51 -8.99 -2.78 0.94
N PRO A 52 -9.82 -3.70 1.47
CA PRO A 52 -11.25 -3.73 1.16
C PRO A 52 -11.96 -2.43 1.51
N LEU A 53 -11.70 -1.87 2.69
CA LEU A 53 -12.32 -0.61 3.12
C LEU A 53 -11.95 0.55 2.19
N LEU A 54 -10.66 0.70 1.84
CA LEU A 54 -10.20 1.71 0.88
C LEU A 54 -10.79 1.51 -0.52
N THR A 55 -10.99 0.26 -0.92
CA THR A 55 -11.66 -0.06 -2.20
C THR A 55 -13.10 0.43 -2.17
N LEU A 56 -13.84 0.18 -1.08
CA LEU A 56 -15.23 0.64 -0.92
C LEU A 56 -15.35 2.18 -0.92
N ILE A 57 -14.45 2.87 -0.20
CA ILE A 57 -14.41 4.34 -0.19
C ILE A 57 -14.16 4.88 -1.59
N THR A 58 -13.18 4.31 -2.31
CA THR A 58 -12.85 4.73 -3.68
C THR A 58 -14.01 4.49 -4.64
N VAL A 59 -14.69 3.34 -4.53
CA VAL A 59 -15.89 3.04 -5.32
C VAL A 59 -16.99 4.07 -5.04
N TRP A 60 -17.21 4.42 -3.78
CA TRP A 60 -18.20 5.44 -3.42
C TRP A 60 -17.87 6.78 -4.06
N ASP A 61 -16.63 7.27 -3.88
CA ASP A 61 -16.19 8.57 -4.40
C ASP A 61 -16.30 8.63 -5.93
N LEU A 62 -15.75 7.62 -6.62
CA LEU A 62 -15.77 7.60 -8.08
C LEU A 62 -17.18 7.38 -8.65
N ASN A 63 -18.06 6.62 -7.98
CA ASN A 63 -19.47 6.52 -8.39
C ASN A 63 -20.19 7.86 -8.28
N GLY A 64 -19.92 8.65 -7.24
CA GLY A 64 -20.46 10.00 -7.10
C GLY A 64 -20.03 10.90 -8.27
N LEU A 65 -18.77 10.77 -8.70
CA LEU A 65 -18.23 11.52 -9.82
C LEU A 65 -18.85 11.06 -11.16
N GLU A 66 -18.90 9.75 -11.44
CA GLU A 66 -19.42 9.17 -12.68
C GLU A 66 -20.93 9.39 -12.86
N SER A 67 -21.68 9.44 -11.76
CA SER A 67 -23.12 9.73 -11.79
C SER A 67 -23.45 11.22 -11.94
N GLY A 68 -22.45 12.11 -11.87
CA GLY A 68 -22.65 13.56 -11.83
C GLY A 68 -23.29 14.06 -10.52
N ALA A 69 -23.32 13.22 -9.48
CA ALA A 69 -23.84 13.61 -8.17
C ALA A 69 -22.91 14.60 -7.44
N VAL A 70 -21.61 14.59 -7.77
CA VAL A 70 -20.61 15.54 -7.29
C VAL A 70 -19.71 16.01 -8.43
N GLU A 71 -19.24 17.26 -8.37
CA GLU A 71 -18.37 17.84 -9.40
C GLU A 71 -16.89 17.44 -9.26
N SER A 72 -16.44 17.11 -8.04
CA SER A 72 -15.06 16.70 -7.77
C SER A 72 -14.96 15.83 -6.51
N VAL A 73 -13.92 15.00 -6.46
CA VAL A 73 -13.59 14.15 -5.30
C VAL A 73 -12.08 14.21 -5.02
N SER A 74 -11.69 14.11 -3.75
CA SER A 74 -10.29 14.08 -3.34
C SER A 74 -9.84 12.64 -3.14
N VAL A 75 -9.24 12.05 -4.17
CA VAL A 75 -8.68 10.70 -4.12
C VAL A 75 -7.16 10.72 -3.94
N TRP A 76 -6.60 9.60 -3.47
CA TRP A 76 -5.16 9.42 -3.40
C TRP A 76 -4.53 9.56 -4.79
N ALA A 77 -3.44 10.35 -4.91
CA ALA A 77 -2.90 10.77 -6.20
C ALA A 77 -2.60 9.61 -7.20
N PRO A 78 -2.04 8.46 -6.79
CA PRO A 78 -1.90 7.31 -7.68
C PRO A 78 -3.23 6.76 -8.22
N ILE A 79 -4.30 6.79 -7.42
CA ILE A 79 -5.64 6.37 -7.85
C ILE A 79 -6.22 7.38 -8.83
N GLY A 80 -6.10 8.67 -8.54
CA GLY A 80 -6.50 9.74 -9.46
C GLY A 80 -5.78 9.63 -10.80
N PHE A 81 -4.45 9.39 -10.78
CA PHE A 81 -3.68 9.15 -11.99
C PHE A 81 -4.18 7.93 -12.78
N LEU A 82 -4.45 6.81 -12.11
CA LEU A 82 -4.98 5.62 -12.77
C LEU A 82 -6.36 5.87 -13.37
N TYR A 83 -7.21 6.63 -12.67
CA TYR A 83 -8.52 7.02 -13.15
C TYR A 83 -8.45 7.88 -14.41
N GLU A 84 -7.60 8.91 -14.41
CA GLU A 84 -7.43 9.81 -15.56
C GLU A 84 -6.85 9.09 -16.80
N GLN A 85 -5.94 8.14 -16.61
CA GLN A 85 -5.24 7.49 -17.72
C GLN A 85 -5.92 6.20 -18.22
N PHE A 86 -6.57 5.46 -17.33
CA PHE A 86 -7.09 4.11 -17.61
C PHE A 86 -8.56 3.93 -17.21
N GLY A 87 -9.19 4.95 -16.62
CA GLY A 87 -10.61 4.95 -16.27
C GLY A 87 -10.96 4.29 -14.93
N TYR A 88 -12.27 4.29 -14.64
CA TYR A 88 -12.88 3.81 -13.40
C TYR A 88 -12.36 2.44 -12.94
N TRP A 89 -12.47 1.43 -13.80
CA TRP A 89 -12.17 0.04 -13.44
C TRP A 89 -10.70 -0.17 -13.09
N ALA A 90 -9.79 0.51 -13.77
CA ALA A 90 -8.36 0.44 -13.49
C ALA A 90 -8.04 1.08 -12.13
N ALA A 91 -8.63 2.24 -11.83
CA ALA A 91 -8.47 2.91 -10.55
C ALA A 91 -8.97 2.04 -9.39
N VAL A 92 -10.22 1.57 -9.47
CA VAL A 92 -10.83 0.73 -8.42
C VAL A 92 -10.10 -0.61 -8.26
N GLY A 93 -9.79 -1.28 -9.36
CA GLY A 93 -9.16 -2.61 -9.34
C GLY A 93 -7.70 -2.60 -8.86
N SER A 94 -7.02 -1.46 -8.95
CA SER A 94 -5.63 -1.34 -8.51
C SER A 94 -5.45 -1.47 -6.99
N ILE A 95 -6.44 -1.06 -6.20
CA ILE A 95 -6.40 -1.09 -4.74
C ILE A 95 -6.38 -2.53 -4.19
N PRO A 96 -7.33 -3.42 -4.54
CA PRO A 96 -7.27 -4.80 -4.08
C PRO A 96 -6.04 -5.53 -4.63
N LEU A 97 -5.59 -5.21 -5.85
CA LEU A 97 -4.35 -5.77 -6.40
C LEU A 97 -3.12 -5.37 -5.57
N LEU A 98 -2.99 -4.08 -5.22
CA LEU A 98 -1.95 -3.60 -4.32
C LEU A 98 -2.05 -4.28 -2.96
N GLY A 99 -3.26 -4.46 -2.46
CA GLY A 99 -3.53 -5.17 -1.21
C GLY A 99 -3.02 -6.60 -1.20
N LEU A 100 -3.27 -7.36 -2.27
CA LEU A 100 -2.74 -8.71 -2.43
C LEU A 100 -1.21 -8.71 -2.42
N VAL A 101 -0.57 -7.78 -3.14
CA VAL A 101 0.91 -7.68 -3.18
C VAL A 101 1.48 -7.39 -1.79
N VAL A 102 0.89 -6.45 -1.04
CA VAL A 102 1.34 -6.08 0.31
C VAL A 102 1.12 -7.22 1.29
N VAL A 103 -0.08 -7.80 1.34
CA VAL A 103 -0.42 -8.92 2.23
C VAL A 103 0.47 -10.13 1.94
N TYR A 104 0.68 -10.47 0.67
CA TYR A 104 1.57 -11.57 0.28
C TYR A 104 3.02 -11.29 0.68
N GLY A 105 3.51 -10.06 0.49
CA GLY A 105 4.85 -9.65 0.92
C GLY A 105 5.05 -9.80 2.43
N LEU A 106 4.08 -9.33 3.23
CA LEU A 106 4.08 -9.45 4.68
C LEU A 106 3.99 -10.90 5.15
N TYR A 107 3.15 -11.71 4.51
CA TYR A 107 3.06 -13.15 4.77
C TYR A 107 4.39 -13.86 4.52
N ARG A 108 5.01 -13.64 3.34
CA ARG A 108 6.31 -14.21 2.98
C ARG A 108 7.39 -13.80 3.98
N LYS A 109 7.42 -12.52 4.37
CA LYS A 109 8.40 -12.01 5.33
C LYS A 109 8.18 -12.59 6.73
N SER A 110 6.94 -12.62 7.23
CA SER A 110 6.59 -13.24 8.51
C SER A 110 7.05 -14.70 8.58
N ARG A 111 6.82 -15.46 7.50
CA ARG A 111 7.28 -16.84 7.39
C ARG A 111 8.79 -16.98 7.40
N SER A 112 9.49 -16.16 6.62
CA SER A 112 10.95 -16.21 6.54
C SER A 112 11.61 -15.93 7.89
N VAL A 113 11.08 -14.99 8.66
CA VAL A 113 11.64 -14.60 9.96
C VAL A 113 11.25 -15.61 11.03
N GLY A 114 10.01 -16.14 11.00
CA GLY A 114 9.56 -17.16 11.95
C GLY A 114 10.27 -18.52 11.80
N MET A 115 10.99 -18.78 10.71
CA MET A 115 11.84 -19.97 10.54
C MET A 115 13.25 -19.82 11.12
N GLN A 116 13.63 -18.61 11.56
CA GLN A 116 14.96 -18.29 12.10
C GLN A 116 14.98 -18.18 13.65
N GLY A 117 13.80 -18.22 14.29
CA GLY A 117 13.63 -18.13 15.73
C GLY A 117 13.18 -19.43 16.38
#